data_AF-A0A7J9II19-F1
#
_entry.id   AF-A0A7J9II19-F1
#
_cell.length_a   1.000
_cell.length_b   1.000
_cell.length_c   1.000
_cell.angle_alpha   90.00
_cell.angle_beta   90.00
_cell.angle_gamma   90.00
#
_symmetry.space_group_name_H-M   'P 1'
#
loop_
_entity.id
_entity.type
_entity.pdbx_description
1 polymer ?
#
loop_
_entity_poly.entity_id
_entity_poly.type
_entity_poly.pdbx_seq_one_letter_code
_entity_poly.pdbx_strand_id
1 'polypeptide(L)'
;MFARNCLKDCSELYSLAGSSLEAGLDAFQAVDYGTANAEISAALDAPVTCEDQFKEKKGLVSPLTQENNNFRQLTAIPLAFMKMVQQ
;
A
#
# COMPACT_ATOMS: atom_id res chain seq x y z
N MET A 1 11.53 16.53 -14.71
CA MET A 1 11.43 15.13 -15.17
C MET A 1 11.32 14.16 -14.00
N PHE A 2 12.28 14.15 -13.06
CA PHE A 2 12.28 13.24 -11.88
C PHE A 2 10.92 13.13 -11.15
N ALA A 3 10.35 14.24 -10.68
CA ALA A 3 9.06 14.21 -9.98
C ALA A 3 7.89 13.61 -10.81
N ARG A 4 7.90 13.80 -12.13
CA ARG A 4 6.90 13.20 -13.02
C ARG A 4 7.08 11.69 -13.13
N ASN A 5 8.32 11.20 -13.13
CA ASN A 5 8.60 9.78 -13.13
C ASN A 5 8.17 9.17 -11.79
N CYS A 6 8.52 9.78 -10.66
CA CYS A 6 8.04 9.33 -9.34
C CYS A 6 6.51 9.25 -9.29
N LEU A 7 5.78 10.23 -9.84
CA LEU A 7 4.33 10.17 -9.91
C LEU A 7 3.80 9.02 -10.78
N LYS A 8 4.48 8.72 -11.90
CA LYS A 8 4.13 7.58 -12.76
C LYS A 8 4.37 6.26 -12.02
N ASP A 9 5.51 6.11 -11.39
CA ASP A 9 5.90 4.92 -10.64
C ASP A 9 4.97 4.72 -9.43
N CYS A 10 4.62 5.79 -8.71
CA CYS A 10 3.58 5.76 -7.68
C CYS A 10 2.22 5.32 -8.23
N SER A 11 1.82 5.80 -9.41
CA SER A 11 0.56 5.37 -10.03
C SER A 11 0.53 3.88 -10.32
N GLU A 12 1.66 3.30 -10.76
CA GLU A 12 1.79 1.86 -10.99
C GLU A 12 1.73 1.08 -9.67
N LEU A 13 2.44 1.54 -8.63
CA LEU A 13 2.41 0.96 -7.28
C LEU A 13 0.99 0.95 -6.69
N TYR A 14 0.26 2.05 -6.81
CA TYR A 14 -1.12 2.15 -6.30
C TYR A 14 -2.11 1.30 -7.09
N SER A 15 -1.90 1.14 -8.39
CA SER A 15 -2.71 0.20 -9.18
C SER A 15 -2.50 -1.24 -8.71
N LEU A 16 -1.25 -1.65 -8.44
CA LEU A 16 -0.93 -2.96 -7.89
C LEU A 16 -1.50 -3.13 -6.48
N ALA A 17 -1.38 -2.12 -5.63
CA ALA A 17 -1.96 -2.14 -4.29
C ALA A 17 -3.49 -2.29 -4.33
N GLY A 18 -4.17 -1.66 -5.30
CA GLY A 18 -5.60 -1.85 -5.53
C GLY A 18 -5.94 -3.31 -5.82
N SER A 19 -5.23 -3.94 -6.77
CA SER A 19 -5.40 -5.36 -7.07
C SER A 19 -5.12 -6.27 -5.87
N SER A 20 -4.09 -5.98 -5.07
CA SER A 20 -3.81 -6.72 -3.84
C SER A 20 -4.91 -6.55 -2.79
N LEU A 21 -5.50 -5.36 -2.64
CA LEU A 21 -6.64 -5.18 -1.72
C LEU A 21 -7.87 -5.98 -2.16
N GLU A 22 -8.15 -6.04 -3.47
CA GLU A 22 -9.23 -6.87 -4.03
C GLU A 22 -8.97 -8.36 -3.78
N ALA A 23 -7.78 -8.85 -4.10
CA ALA A 23 -7.38 -10.24 -3.85
C ALA A 23 -7.41 -10.59 -2.35
N GLY A 24 -6.98 -9.67 -1.49
CA GLY A 24 -7.02 -9.82 -0.05
C GLY A 24 -8.45 -9.89 0.51
N LEU A 25 -9.38 -9.12 -0.06
CA LEU A 25 -10.80 -9.20 0.26
C LEU A 25 -11.39 -10.55 -0.13
N ASP A 26 -11.13 -11.02 -1.35
CA ASP A 26 -11.61 -12.32 -1.84
C ASP A 26 -11.07 -13.47 -0.97
N ALA A 27 -9.78 -13.44 -0.63
CA ALA A 27 -9.15 -14.42 0.25
C ALA A 27 -9.76 -14.40 1.66
N PHE A 28 -10.03 -13.21 2.22
CA PHE A 28 -10.68 -13.08 3.52
C PHE A 28 -12.09 -13.68 3.50
N GLN A 29 -12.88 -13.43 2.46
CA GLN A 29 -14.22 -14.02 2.30
C GLN A 29 -14.18 -15.54 2.15
N ALA A 30 -13.12 -16.07 1.54
CA ALA A 30 -12.86 -17.50 1.44
C ALA A 30 -12.27 -18.13 2.72
N VAL A 31 -12.08 -17.35 3.80
CA VAL A 31 -11.47 -17.78 5.07
C VAL A 31 -9.98 -18.17 4.89
N ASP A 32 -9.36 -17.81 3.77
CA ASP A 32 -7.92 -17.90 3.55
C ASP A 32 -7.23 -16.67 4.14
N TYR A 33 -7.16 -16.63 5.47
CA TYR A 33 -6.56 -15.50 6.18
C TYR A 33 -5.08 -15.37 5.88
N GLY A 34 -4.38 -16.45 5.52
CA GLY A 34 -2.96 -16.43 5.16
C GLY A 34 -2.72 -15.54 3.94
N THR A 35 -3.44 -15.85 2.85
CA THR A 35 -3.39 -15.05 1.62
C THR A 35 -3.92 -13.63 1.85
N ALA A 36 -5.02 -13.48 2.59
CA ALA A 36 -5.57 -12.15 2.91
C ALA A 36 -4.54 -11.25 3.60
N ASN A 37 -3.86 -11.75 4.64
CA ASN A 37 -2.84 -10.99 5.34
C ASN A 37 -1.63 -10.66 4.45
N ALA A 38 -1.22 -11.58 3.58
CA ALA A 38 -0.11 -11.35 2.64
C ALA A 38 -0.45 -10.23 1.64
N GLU A 39 -1.62 -10.29 1.01
CA GLU A 39 -2.05 -9.31 0.00
C GLU A 39 -2.30 -7.92 0.60
N ILE A 40 -2.95 -7.83 1.76
CA ILE A 40 -3.16 -6.54 2.44
C ILE A 40 -1.81 -5.95 2.88
N SER A 41 -0.85 -6.78 3.30
CA SER A 41 0.50 -6.33 3.63
C SER A 41 1.24 -5.83 2.39
N ALA A 42 1.11 -6.51 1.24
CA ALA A 42 1.69 -6.05 -0.02
C ALA A 42 1.12 -4.69 -0.44
N ALA A 43 -0.17 -4.45 -0.26
CA ALA A 43 -0.77 -3.15 -0.52
C ALA A 43 -0.20 -2.04 0.39
N LEU A 44 0.12 -2.36 1.66
CA LEU A 44 0.67 -1.40 2.62
C LEU A 44 2.05 -0.85 2.20
N ASP A 45 2.80 -1.57 1.36
CA ASP A 45 4.12 -1.15 0.91
C ASP A 45 4.06 -0.01 -0.10
N ALA A 46 3.00 0.08 -0.91
CA ALA A 46 2.86 1.12 -1.94
C ALA A 46 3.05 2.57 -1.43
N PRO A 47 2.39 3.04 -0.36
CA PRO A 47 2.64 4.39 0.17
C PRO A 47 4.04 4.58 0.74
N VAL A 48 4.72 3.53 1.22
CA VAL A 48 6.11 3.60 1.69
C VAL A 48 7.02 3.83 0.49
N THR A 49 6.94 2.93 -0.50
CA THR A 49 7.80 2.95 -1.67
C THR A 49 7.56 4.20 -2.51
N CYS A 50 6.32 4.67 -2.62
CA CYS A 50 6.01 5.93 -3.29
C CYS A 50 6.70 7.12 -2.59
N GLU A 51 6.58 7.22 -1.26
CA GLU A 51 7.19 8.32 -0.50
C GLU A 51 8.73 8.30 -0.57
N ASP A 52 9.32 7.10 -0.50
CA ASP A 52 10.78 6.94 -0.49
C ASP A 52 11.43 7.33 -1.82
N GLN A 53 10.75 7.10 -2.96
CA GLN A 53 11.24 7.54 -4.27
C GLN A 53 11.44 9.07 -4.35
N PHE A 54 10.56 9.86 -3.72
CA PHE A 54 10.75 11.32 -3.69
C PHE A 54 11.94 11.73 -2.83
N LYS A 55 12.25 10.96 -1.77
CA LYS A 55 13.38 11.24 -0.86
C LYS A 55 14.74 10.99 -1.50
N GLU A 56 14.82 10.21 -2.57
CA GLU A 56 16.07 9.98 -3.32
C GLU A 56 16.64 11.27 -3.89
N LYS A 57 15.78 12.26 -4.19
CA LYS A 57 16.22 13.57 -4.67
C LYS A 57 16.13 14.64 -3.58
N LYS A 58 17.29 15.04 -3.05
CA LYS A 58 17.38 16.11 -2.04
C LYS A 58 16.64 17.38 -2.47
N GLY A 59 15.81 17.91 -1.57
CA GLY A 59 15.02 19.12 -1.79
C GLY A 59 13.71 18.89 -2.55
N LEU A 60 13.41 17.67 -2.96
CA LEU A 60 12.11 17.31 -3.50
C LEU A 60 11.22 16.79 -2.37
N VAL A 61 10.00 17.34 -2.30
CA VAL A 61 8.96 16.88 -1.36
C VAL A 61 7.88 16.18 -2.18
N SER A 62 7.42 15.04 -1.67
CA SER A 62 6.32 14.29 -2.27
C SER A 62 5.04 15.13 -2.22
N PRO A 63 4.34 15.35 -3.34
CA PRO A 63 3.02 15.97 -3.34
C PRO A 63 1.92 15.02 -2.83
N LEU A 64 2.27 13.78 -2.49
CA LEU A 64 1.36 12.71 -2.08
C LEU A 64 1.56 12.30 -0.61
N THR A 65 2.37 13.02 0.17
CA THR A 65 2.71 12.61 1.55
C THR A 65 1.46 12.39 2.40
N GLN A 66 0.45 13.24 2.28
CA GLN A 66 -0.78 13.10 3.07
C GLN A 66 -1.58 11.86 2.63
N GLU A 67 -1.71 11.64 1.32
CA GLU A 67 -2.41 10.52 0.71
C GLU A 67 -1.71 9.20 1.06
N ASN A 68 -0.37 9.17 0.99
CA ASN A 68 0.45 8.04 1.41
C ASN A 68 0.21 7.69 2.89
N ASN A 69 0.14 8.70 3.77
CA ASN A 69 -0.14 8.49 5.18
C ASN A 69 -1.56 7.99 5.43
N ASN A 70 -2.55 8.55 4.72
CA ASN A 70 -3.95 8.12 4.83
C ASN A 70 -4.11 6.67 4.37
N PHE A 71 -3.56 6.32 3.21
CA PHE A 71 -3.61 4.95 2.70
C PHE A 71 -2.96 3.96 3.67
N ARG A 72 -1.77 4.30 4.18
CA ARG A 72 -1.08 3.48 5.19
C ARG A 72 -1.97 3.21 6.41
N GLN A 73 -2.60 4.25 6.96
CA GLN A 73 -3.46 4.10 8.15
C GLN A 73 -4.69 3.25 7.85
N LEU A 74 -5.32 3.46 6.69
CA LEU A 74 -6.49 2.69 6.27
C LEU A 74 -6.14 1.20 6.06
N THR A 75 -5.01 0.89 5.43
CA THR A 75 -4.57 -0.49 5.19
C THR A 75 -4.08 -1.18 6.48
N ALA A 76 -3.61 -0.43 7.48
CA ALA A 76 -3.22 -0.99 8.77
C ALA A 76 -4.42 -1.52 9.59
N ILE A 77 -5.62 -0.96 9.40
CA ILE A 77 -6.84 -1.40 10.10
C ILE A 77 -7.18 -2.88 9.81
N PRO A 78 -7.38 -3.31 8.56
CA PRO A 78 -7.68 -4.72 8.28
C PRO A 78 -6.55 -5.67 8.71
N LEU A 79 -5.27 -5.26 8.64
CA LEU A 79 -4.16 -6.06 9.17
C LEU A 79 -4.25 -6.27 10.69
N ALA A 80 -4.73 -5.28 11.45
CA ALA A 80 -4.95 -5.45 12.88
C ALA A 80 -6.00 -6.55 13.15
N PHE A 81 -7.07 -6.60 12.34
CA PHE A 81 -8.06 -7.68 12.42
C PHE A 81 -7.49 -9.04 11.97
N MET A 82 -6.62 -9.07 10.95
CA MET A 82 -5.97 -10.33 10.52
C MET A 82 -5.21 -10.99 11.67
N LYS A 83 -4.50 -10.20 12.49
CA LYS A 83 -3.80 -10.69 13.69
C LYS A 83 -4.71 -11.28 14.77
N MET A 84 -6.01 -11.00 14.72
CA MET A 84 -7.00 -11.56 15.64
C MET A 84 -7.59 -12.87 15.11
N VAL A 85 -7.80 -12.98 13.79
CA VAL A 85 -8.44 -14.16 13.16
C VAL A 85 -7.45 -15.24 12.74
N GLN A 86 -6.16 -14.92 12.64
CA GLN A 86 -5.08 -15.89 12.38
C GLN A 86 -4.53 -16.56 13.65
N GLN A 87 -5.19 -16.42 14.81
CA GLN A 87 -4.78 -17.07 16.06
C GLN A 87 -5.29 -18.49 16.20
#